data_AF-A0A1B8Y263-F1
#
_entry.id   AF-A0A1B8Y263-F1
#
_cell.length_a   1.000
_cell.length_b   1.000
_cell.length_c   1.000
_cell.angle_alpha   90.00
_cell.angle_beta   90.00
_cell.angle_gamma   90.00
#
_symmetry.space_group_name_H-M   'P 1'
#
loop_
_entity.id
_entity.type
_entity.pdbx_description
1 polymer ?
#
loop_
_entity_poly.entity_id
_entity_poly.type
_entity_poly.pdbx_seq_one_letter_code
_entity_poly.pdbx_strand_id
1 'polypeptide(L)'
;GQLHWEQIPASEAFNLSSWHRAPSAEVELASYVLLALPSQTKKDQRKASEIVNWLSKQQNPYGGFYSTQDTVVALQALAKYAEATFTDKGDVTVTVTSKIGFHQQFHVDQTNRLLLQKASLPDIPGEYSLSATGSGCVYVQTVLRYNIPPPRSNATFSVRVETQPKQCPQEPMKQMRIDIYIQYTGSRGESNLALVEVKMLSGFFPVRSTTHQ
;
A
#
# COMPACT_ATOMS: atom_id res chain seq x y z
N GLY A 1 3.96 7.13 -20.92
CA GLY A 1 3.91 5.65 -20.94
C GLY A 1 4.11 5.12 -19.54
N GLN A 2 4.23 3.81 -19.39
CA GLN A 2 4.64 3.14 -18.16
C GLN A 2 5.77 2.17 -18.49
N LEU A 3 6.73 2.03 -17.57
CA LEU A 3 7.82 1.08 -17.70
C LEU A 3 7.98 0.35 -16.36
N HIS A 4 7.89 -0.98 -16.39
CA HIS A 4 7.95 -1.82 -15.20
C HIS A 4 8.46 -3.23 -15.53
N TRP A 5 8.64 -4.03 -14.48
CA TRP A 5 9.10 -5.42 -14.57
C TRP A 5 8.08 -6.33 -13.91
N GLU A 6 7.90 -7.51 -14.50
CA GLU A 6 6.98 -8.53 -14.02
C GLU A 6 7.75 -9.82 -13.73
N GLN A 7 7.34 -10.54 -12.69
CA GLN A 7 7.91 -11.87 -12.42
C GLN A 7 7.45 -12.88 -13.48
N ILE A 8 8.30 -13.86 -13.79
CA ILE A 8 7.97 -14.99 -14.67
C ILE A 8 8.01 -16.29 -13.82
N PRO A 9 6.94 -17.10 -13.83
CA PRO A 9 5.66 -16.86 -14.51
C PRO A 9 4.93 -15.69 -13.87
N ALA A 10 4.20 -14.91 -14.69
CA ALA A 10 3.37 -13.84 -14.18
C ALA A 10 2.47 -14.41 -13.08
N SER A 11 2.43 -13.76 -11.92
CA SER A 11 1.49 -14.15 -10.87
C SER A 11 0.12 -14.23 -11.53
N GLU A 12 -0.63 -15.31 -11.31
CA GLU A 12 -2.01 -15.39 -11.81
C GLU A 12 -2.69 -14.10 -11.39
N ALA A 13 -2.90 -13.21 -12.35
CA ALA A 13 -3.70 -12.02 -12.15
C ALA A 13 -5.08 -12.59 -11.86
N PHE A 14 -5.38 -12.82 -10.57
CA PHE A 14 -6.72 -13.12 -10.13
C PHE A 14 -7.57 -12.09 -10.85
N ASN A 15 -8.47 -12.55 -11.72
CA ASN A 15 -9.32 -11.77 -12.62
C ASN A 15 -10.20 -10.79 -11.81
N LEU A 16 -9.56 -9.80 -11.22
CA LEU A 16 -10.09 -8.92 -10.20
C LEU A 16 -9.44 -7.56 -10.40
N SER A 17 -10.06 -6.84 -11.33
CA SER A 17 -10.24 -5.40 -11.29
C SER A 17 -9.07 -4.51 -11.73
N SER A 18 -9.45 -3.33 -12.20
CA SER A 18 -8.59 -2.17 -12.46
C SER A 18 -7.78 -1.67 -11.25
N TRP A 19 -7.81 -2.38 -10.12
CA TRP A 19 -7.18 -2.05 -8.84
C TRP A 19 -6.10 -3.05 -8.41
N HIS A 20 -5.69 -3.95 -9.32
CA HIS A 20 -4.59 -4.88 -9.06
C HIS A 20 -3.30 -4.10 -8.74
N ARG A 21 -2.60 -4.53 -7.68
CA ARG A 21 -1.28 -4.01 -7.30
C ARG A 21 -0.22 -5.06 -7.56
N ALA A 22 0.90 -4.60 -8.08
CA ALA A 22 2.07 -5.43 -8.33
C ALA A 22 2.57 -6.09 -7.03
N PRO A 23 3.06 -7.34 -7.11
CA PRO A 23 3.77 -7.99 -6.02
C PRO A 23 4.96 -7.17 -5.50
N SER A 24 5.29 -7.33 -4.21
CA SER A 24 6.38 -6.61 -3.55
C SER A 24 7.71 -6.63 -4.32
N ALA A 25 8.08 -7.79 -4.89
CA ALA A 25 9.35 -7.95 -5.58
C ALA A 25 9.45 -7.09 -6.86
N GLU A 26 8.34 -6.86 -7.57
CA GLU A 26 8.30 -6.04 -8.77
C GLU A 26 8.44 -4.56 -8.43
N VAL A 27 7.76 -4.11 -7.37
CA VAL A 27 7.89 -2.75 -6.83
C VAL A 27 9.32 -2.49 -6.38
N GLU A 28 9.91 -3.42 -5.63
CA GLU A 28 11.29 -3.31 -5.14
C GLU A 28 12.29 -3.25 -6.30
N LEU A 29 12.17 -4.14 -7.29
CA LEU A 29 13.05 -4.14 -8.46
C LEU A 29 12.93 -2.83 -9.26
N ALA A 30 11.71 -2.39 -9.57
CA ALA A 30 11.48 -1.13 -10.29
C ALA A 30 12.07 0.07 -9.54
N SER A 31 12.00 0.06 -8.21
CA SER A 31 12.55 1.12 -7.35
C SER A 31 14.07 1.13 -7.39
N TYR A 32 14.74 -0.03 -7.32
CA TYR A 32 16.19 -0.10 -7.48
C TYR A 32 16.64 0.31 -8.87
N VAL A 33 15.91 -0.06 -9.93
CA VAL A 33 16.24 0.41 -11.28
C VAL A 33 16.10 1.93 -11.38
N LEU A 34 15.06 2.52 -10.79
CA LEU A 34 14.90 3.98 -10.73
C LEU A 34 16.08 4.64 -10.00
N LEU A 35 16.55 4.06 -8.88
CA LEU A 35 17.72 4.55 -8.15
C LEU A 35 19.03 4.41 -8.93
N ALA A 36 19.14 3.40 -9.79
CA ALA A 36 20.34 3.12 -10.58
C ALA A 36 20.37 3.85 -11.93
N LEU A 37 19.24 4.42 -12.37
CA LEU A 37 19.15 5.11 -13.65
C LEU A 37 19.98 6.42 -13.63
N PRO A 38 20.93 6.60 -14.56
CA PRO A 38 21.72 7.83 -14.63
C PRO A 38 20.85 8.99 -15.12
N SER A 39 20.69 10.05 -14.32
CA SER A 39 19.86 11.22 -14.67
C SER A 39 20.50 12.18 -15.68
N GLN A 40 21.44 11.72 -16.53
CA GLN A 40 22.26 12.59 -17.36
C GLN A 40 21.63 12.92 -18.73
N THR A 41 20.82 12.03 -19.30
CA THR A 41 20.23 12.24 -20.64
C THR A 41 18.72 12.43 -20.59
N LYS A 42 18.17 13.14 -21.60
CA LYS A 42 16.70 13.27 -21.78
C LYS A 42 16.00 11.91 -21.93
N LYS A 43 16.69 10.93 -22.51
CA LYS A 43 16.17 9.56 -22.67
C LYS A 43 16.03 8.88 -21.32
N ASP A 44 17.01 9.07 -20.43
CA ASP A 44 16.98 8.48 -19.10
C ASP A 44 15.95 9.17 -18.20
N GLN A 45 15.81 10.49 -18.30
CA GLN A 45 14.73 11.24 -17.64
C GLN A 45 13.35 10.75 -18.08
N ARG A 46 13.16 10.46 -19.37
CA ARG A 46 11.90 9.88 -19.88
C ARG A 46 11.64 8.48 -19.33
N LYS A 47 12.67 7.62 -19.26
CA LYS A 47 12.51 6.29 -18.66
C LYS A 47 12.18 6.38 -17.17
N ALA A 48 12.86 7.26 -16.45
CA ALA A 48 12.61 7.49 -15.03
C ALA A 48 11.17 7.97 -14.80
N SER A 49 10.66 8.89 -15.62
CA SER A 49 9.27 9.35 -15.51
C SER A 49 8.25 8.25 -15.83
N GLU A 50 8.55 7.35 -16.77
CA GLU A 50 7.71 6.18 -17.08
C GLU A 50 7.68 5.16 -15.94
N ILE A 51 8.80 4.96 -15.21
CA ILE A 51 8.86 4.11 -14.02
C ILE A 51 8.11 4.76 -12.84
N VAL A 52 8.32 6.06 -12.60
CA VAL A 52 7.64 6.81 -11.55
C VAL A 52 6.13 6.78 -11.75
N ASN A 53 5.66 6.97 -12.98
CA ASN A 53 4.23 6.87 -13.31
C ASN A 53 3.66 5.47 -13.03
N TRP A 54 4.45 4.41 -13.18
CA TRP A 54 4.02 3.07 -12.80
C TRP A 54 4.02 2.88 -11.28
N LEU A 55 5.11 3.22 -10.58
CA LEU A 55 5.24 3.11 -9.12
C LEU A 55 4.13 3.87 -8.39
N SER A 56 3.83 5.10 -8.81
CA SER A 56 2.77 5.93 -8.22
C SER A 56 1.38 5.28 -8.29
N LYS A 57 1.13 4.39 -9.25
CA LYS A 57 -0.13 3.62 -9.34
C LYS A 57 -0.15 2.38 -8.47
N GLN A 58 1.01 1.86 -8.05
CA GLN A 58 1.10 0.72 -7.14
C GLN A 58 0.91 1.13 -5.66
N GLN A 59 0.98 2.42 -5.36
CA GLN A 59 0.81 2.94 -4.01
C GLN A 59 -0.62 2.72 -3.49
N ASN A 60 -0.73 2.21 -2.28
CA ASN A 60 -1.99 1.98 -1.58
C ASN A 60 -2.62 3.29 -1.06
N PRO A 61 -3.91 3.30 -0.67
CA PRO A 61 -4.61 4.47 -0.13
C PRO A 61 -4.00 5.12 1.11
N TYR A 62 -3.05 4.46 1.76
CA TYR A 62 -2.35 4.92 2.96
C TYR A 62 -0.92 5.41 2.64
N GLY A 63 -0.52 5.43 1.36
CA GLY A 63 0.81 5.88 0.95
C GLY A 63 1.91 4.81 0.99
N GLY A 64 1.57 3.55 1.33
CA GLY A 64 2.52 2.43 1.30
C GLY A 64 2.42 1.59 0.03
N PHE A 65 3.22 0.54 -0.06
CA PHE A 65 3.17 -0.47 -1.12
C PHE A 65 2.70 -1.81 -0.55
N TYR A 66 3.15 -2.95 -1.07
CA TYR A 66 2.66 -4.27 -0.69
C TYR A 66 3.24 -4.72 0.66
N SER A 67 4.51 -4.44 0.93
CA SER A 67 5.23 -4.82 2.15
C SER A 67 5.98 -3.63 2.78
N THR A 68 6.78 -3.88 3.81
CA THR A 68 7.64 -2.85 4.41
C THR A 68 8.84 -2.51 3.52
N GLN A 69 9.50 -3.53 2.97
CA GLN A 69 10.78 -3.36 2.26
C GLN A 69 10.59 -2.58 0.95
N ASP A 70 9.68 -3.03 0.09
CA ASP A 70 9.30 -2.33 -1.14
C ASP A 70 8.79 -0.92 -0.85
N THR A 71 8.06 -0.69 0.24
CA THR A 71 7.63 0.65 0.64
C THR A 71 8.83 1.57 0.90
N VAL A 72 9.82 1.13 1.69
CA VAL A 72 11.00 1.94 2.01
C VAL A 72 11.78 2.27 0.75
N VAL A 73 12.08 1.27 -0.09
CA VAL A 73 12.89 1.48 -1.31
C VAL A 73 12.14 2.33 -2.33
N ALA A 74 10.83 2.11 -2.52
CA ALA A 74 10.02 2.89 -3.45
C ALA A 74 9.92 4.36 -3.03
N LEU A 75 9.67 4.64 -1.75
CA LEU A 75 9.62 6.01 -1.25
C LEU A 75 10.98 6.70 -1.37
N GLN A 76 12.08 5.98 -1.12
CA GLN A 76 13.43 6.51 -1.34
C GLN A 76 13.66 6.86 -2.82
N ALA A 77 13.28 5.98 -3.74
CA ALA A 77 13.44 6.18 -5.18
C ALA A 77 12.61 7.36 -5.69
N LEU A 78 11.34 7.45 -5.27
CA LEU A 78 10.44 8.55 -5.60
C LEU A 78 10.95 9.88 -5.03
N ALA A 79 11.48 9.89 -3.80
CA ALA A 79 12.05 11.10 -3.19
C ALA A 79 13.28 11.60 -3.96
N LYS A 80 14.22 10.71 -4.32
CA LYS A 80 15.40 11.09 -5.13
C LYS A 80 15.00 11.59 -6.51
N TYR A 81 14.01 10.96 -7.14
CA TYR A 81 13.48 11.45 -8.41
C TYR A 81 12.87 12.85 -8.25
N ALA A 82 12.04 13.06 -7.23
CA ALA A 82 11.39 14.35 -6.95
C ALA A 82 12.41 15.47 -6.68
N GLU A 83 13.51 15.17 -5.98
CA GLU A 83 14.65 16.08 -5.80
C GLU A 83 15.31 16.43 -7.13
N ALA A 84 15.61 15.43 -7.96
CA ALA A 84 16.28 15.62 -9.24
C ALA A 84 15.42 16.34 -10.30
N THR A 85 14.10 16.22 -10.24
CA THR A 85 13.16 16.86 -11.17
C THR A 85 12.44 18.05 -10.56
N PHE A 86 12.92 18.56 -9.43
CA PHE A 86 12.29 19.66 -8.73
C PHE A 86 12.19 20.91 -9.59
N THR A 87 11.02 21.55 -9.54
CA THR A 87 10.76 22.87 -10.14
C THR A 87 10.00 23.72 -9.14
N ASP A 88 10.35 25.01 -9.08
CA ASP A 88 9.62 26.03 -8.31
C ASP A 88 8.41 26.59 -9.09
N LYS A 89 8.22 26.13 -10.33
CA LYS A 89 7.13 26.50 -11.22
C LYS A 89 6.12 25.37 -11.26
N GLY A 90 4.98 25.59 -10.62
CA GLY A 90 3.85 24.66 -10.58
C GLY A 90 2.56 25.41 -10.31
N ASP A 91 1.63 25.34 -11.24
CA ASP A 91 0.28 25.87 -11.15
C ASP A 91 -0.61 24.92 -11.97
N VAL A 92 -1.34 24.06 -11.27
CA VAL A 92 -2.17 23.04 -11.89
C VAL A 92 -3.55 23.06 -11.26
N THR A 93 -4.57 23.12 -12.11
CA THR A 93 -5.97 22.97 -11.71
C THR A 93 -6.48 21.62 -12.18
N VAL A 94 -6.88 20.78 -11.24
CA VAL A 94 -7.51 19.48 -11.48
C VAL A 94 -9.01 19.62 -11.34
N THR A 95 -9.76 19.25 -12.37
CA THR A 95 -11.21 19.24 -12.38
C THR A 95 -11.71 17.80 -12.42
N VAL A 96 -12.61 17.46 -11.50
CA VAL A 96 -13.27 16.16 -11.40
C VAL A 96 -14.77 16.37 -11.64
N THR A 97 -15.31 15.69 -12.63
CA THR A 97 -16.73 15.78 -12.98
C THR A 97 -17.39 14.41 -13.06
N SER A 98 -18.72 14.37 -12.90
CA SER A 98 -19.54 13.20 -13.22
C SER A 98 -20.64 13.59 -14.21
N LYS A 99 -21.22 12.60 -14.90
CA LYS A 99 -22.37 12.80 -15.80
C LYS A 99 -23.62 13.31 -15.08
N ILE A 100 -23.72 13.12 -13.77
CA ILE A 100 -24.89 13.46 -12.95
C ILE A 100 -24.73 14.78 -12.18
N GLY A 101 -23.72 15.59 -12.54
CA GLY A 101 -23.60 16.97 -12.05
C GLY A 101 -22.61 17.18 -10.91
N PHE A 102 -21.93 16.15 -10.40
CA PHE A 102 -20.77 16.35 -9.52
C PHE A 102 -19.69 17.15 -10.26
N HIS A 103 -19.19 18.20 -9.61
CA HIS A 103 -18.10 19.03 -10.10
C HIS A 103 -17.25 19.51 -8.93
N GLN A 104 -15.98 19.12 -8.93
CA GLN A 104 -15.00 19.53 -7.92
C GLN A 104 -13.72 20.00 -8.61
N GLN A 105 -13.17 21.11 -8.14
CA GLN A 105 -11.86 21.59 -8.58
C GLN A 105 -10.87 21.55 -7.41
N PHE A 106 -9.62 21.22 -7.74
CA PHE A 106 -8.47 21.29 -6.84
C PHE A 106 -7.42 22.15 -7.51
N HIS A 107 -6.93 23.16 -6.82
CA HIS A 107 -5.88 24.03 -7.31
C HIS A 107 -4.59 23.76 -6.53
N VAL A 108 -3.53 23.47 -7.25
CA VAL A 108 -2.22 23.14 -6.69
C VAL A 108 -1.20 24.16 -7.19
N ASP A 109 -0.65 24.93 -6.26
CA ASP A 109 0.40 25.92 -6.50
C ASP A 109 1.59 25.70 -5.55
N GLN A 110 2.58 26.58 -5.62
CA GLN A 110 3.78 26.48 -4.80
C GLN A 110 3.51 26.58 -3.28
N THR A 111 2.45 27.27 -2.87
CA THR A 111 2.10 27.50 -1.46
C THR A 111 1.42 26.28 -0.83
N ASN A 112 0.72 25.48 -1.64
CA ASN A 112 -0.08 24.35 -1.17
C ASN A 112 0.34 22.98 -1.76
N ARG A 113 1.44 22.90 -2.52
CA ARG A 113 1.92 21.67 -3.19
C ARG A 113 2.14 20.44 -2.29
N LEU A 114 2.36 20.64 -0.99
CA LEU A 114 2.50 19.56 0.00
C LEU A 114 1.21 19.28 0.77
N LEU A 115 0.17 20.07 0.56
CA LEU A 115 -1.11 19.94 1.23
C LEU A 115 -1.96 18.88 0.52
N LEU A 116 -2.39 17.87 1.28
CA LEU A 116 -3.31 16.87 0.78
C LEU A 116 -4.73 17.44 0.67
N GLN A 117 -5.23 17.53 -0.55
CA GLN A 117 -6.60 17.96 -0.84
C GLN A 117 -7.46 16.72 -1.17
N LYS A 118 -8.68 16.65 -0.64
CA LYS A 118 -9.59 15.50 -0.80
C LYS A 118 -11.03 15.97 -1.00
N ALA A 119 -11.80 15.20 -1.77
CA ALA A 119 -13.25 15.31 -1.83
C ALA A 119 -13.87 13.90 -1.85
N SER A 120 -15.02 13.77 -1.20
CA SER A 120 -15.82 12.55 -1.27
C SER A 120 -16.56 12.49 -2.58
N LEU A 121 -16.48 11.36 -3.27
CA LEU A 121 -17.26 11.09 -4.48
C LEU A 121 -18.62 10.52 -4.05
N PRO A 122 -19.75 11.12 -4.46
CA PRO A 122 -21.07 10.78 -3.91
C PRO A 122 -21.62 9.43 -4.39
N ASP A 123 -21.27 8.99 -5.60
CA ASP A 123 -21.88 7.84 -6.25
C ASP A 123 -20.92 6.66 -6.31
N ILE A 124 -21.34 5.54 -5.74
CA ILE A 124 -20.55 4.32 -5.68
C ILE A 124 -21.47 3.13 -6.03
N PRO A 125 -21.30 2.48 -7.20
CA PRO A 125 -20.35 2.79 -8.28
C PRO A 125 -20.76 4.03 -9.09
N GLY A 126 -19.78 4.82 -9.52
CA GLY A 126 -19.98 6.02 -10.34
C GLY A 126 -18.85 6.22 -11.35
N GLU A 127 -19.16 6.85 -12.49
CA GLU A 127 -18.18 7.25 -13.50
C GLU A 127 -17.77 8.71 -13.32
N TYR A 128 -16.47 8.92 -13.10
CA TYR A 128 -15.89 10.25 -12.93
C TYR A 128 -14.85 10.51 -14.03
N SER A 129 -14.86 11.73 -14.57
CA SER A 129 -13.85 12.21 -15.52
C SER A 129 -12.92 13.18 -14.82
N LEU A 130 -11.63 13.07 -15.12
CA LEU A 130 -10.60 13.94 -14.57
C LEU A 130 -9.89 14.68 -15.69
N SER A 131 -9.80 16.00 -15.57
CA SER A 131 -8.98 16.85 -16.45
C SER A 131 -8.02 17.68 -15.60
N ALA A 132 -6.82 17.90 -16.13
CA ALA A 132 -5.83 18.76 -15.49
C ALA A 132 -5.36 19.81 -16.51
N THR A 133 -5.32 21.07 -16.09
CA THR A 133 -4.85 22.20 -16.89
C THR A 133 -3.79 22.97 -16.11
N GLY A 134 -2.90 23.66 -16.83
CA GLY A 134 -1.80 24.42 -16.24
C GLY A 134 -0.42 23.82 -16.51
N SER A 135 0.55 24.16 -15.67
CA SER A 135 1.95 23.74 -15.80
C SER A 135 2.43 23.06 -14.53
N GLY A 136 2.86 21.81 -14.64
CA GLY A 136 3.36 21.01 -13.54
C GLY A 136 2.86 19.57 -13.60
N CYS A 137 3.24 18.79 -12.60
CA CYS A 137 2.76 17.42 -12.40
C CYS A 137 2.05 17.33 -11.04
N VAL A 138 0.89 16.69 -11.02
CA VAL A 138 0.10 16.46 -9.80
C VAL A 138 -0.15 14.97 -9.66
N TYR A 139 -0.06 14.48 -8.43
CA TYR A 139 -0.42 13.10 -8.10
C TYR A 139 -1.90 13.06 -7.70
N VAL A 140 -2.68 12.22 -8.38
CA VAL A 140 -4.09 12.01 -8.07
C VAL A 140 -4.33 10.54 -7.78
N GLN A 141 -5.06 10.27 -6.70
CA GLN A 141 -5.43 8.92 -6.28
C GLN A 141 -6.93 8.86 -5.96
N THR A 142 -7.60 7.83 -6.46
CA THR A 142 -8.98 7.51 -6.09
C THR A 142 -8.98 6.34 -5.12
N VAL A 143 -9.78 6.42 -4.06
CA VAL A 143 -9.83 5.41 -2.99
C VAL A 143 -11.25 4.91 -2.81
N LEU A 144 -11.49 3.63 -3.10
CA LEU A 144 -12.74 2.93 -2.80
C LEU A 144 -12.56 2.06 -1.55
N ARG A 145 -13.47 2.19 -0.58
CA ARG A 145 -13.50 1.37 0.63
C ARG A 145 -14.82 0.60 0.69
N TYR A 146 -14.74 -0.71 0.82
CA TYR A 146 -15.89 -1.61 0.94
C TYR A 146 -15.50 -2.85 1.73
N ASN A 147 -16.48 -3.52 2.32
CA ASN A 147 -16.27 -4.78 3.03
C ASN A 147 -16.33 -5.94 2.03
N ILE A 148 -15.33 -6.82 2.09
CA ILE A 148 -15.34 -8.08 1.36
C ILE A 148 -15.53 -9.24 2.34
N PRO A 149 -16.33 -10.26 1.99
CA PRO A 149 -16.34 -11.51 2.72
C PRO A 149 -14.92 -12.09 2.78
N PRO A 150 -14.51 -12.73 3.90
CA PRO A 150 -13.22 -13.39 3.98
C PRO A 150 -13.09 -14.43 2.85
N PRO A 151 -11.96 -14.45 2.10
CA PRO A 151 -11.77 -15.43 1.04
C PRO A 151 -11.80 -16.85 1.62
N ARG A 152 -12.22 -17.83 0.81
CA ARG A 152 -12.07 -19.25 1.15
C ARG A 152 -10.58 -19.59 1.12
N SER A 153 -9.93 -19.47 2.27
CA SER A 153 -8.48 -19.57 2.42
C SER A 153 -8.02 -21.03 2.42
N ASN A 154 -7.06 -21.37 1.56
CA ASN A 154 -6.10 -22.43 1.85
C ASN A 154 -5.12 -21.85 2.89
N ALA A 155 -5.41 -22.06 4.17
CA ALA A 155 -4.62 -21.48 5.24
C ALA A 155 -3.14 -21.90 5.10
N THR A 156 -2.27 -20.91 4.86
CA THR A 156 -0.82 -21.10 4.73
C THR A 156 -0.13 -21.27 6.08
N PHE A 157 -0.86 -20.98 7.17
CA PHE A 157 -0.44 -21.23 8.53
C PHE A 157 -1.58 -21.92 9.29
N SER A 158 -1.22 -22.96 10.05
CA SER A 158 -2.05 -23.53 11.09
C SER A 158 -1.72 -22.84 12.40
N VAL A 159 -2.75 -22.30 13.07
CA VAL A 159 -2.61 -21.63 14.36
C VAL A 159 -3.50 -22.32 15.37
N ARG A 160 -2.91 -22.72 16.50
CA ARG A 160 -3.61 -23.34 17.63
C ARG A 160 -3.30 -22.53 18.88
N VAL A 161 -4.35 -22.08 19.56
CA VAL A 161 -4.24 -21.29 20.80
C VAL A 161 -4.82 -22.11 21.94
N GLU A 162 -4.04 -22.24 23.01
CA GLU A 162 -4.47 -22.86 24.26
C GLU A 162 -4.39 -21.84 25.39
N THR A 163 -5.31 -21.94 26.35
CA THR A 163 -5.33 -21.08 27.53
C THR A 163 -5.25 -21.92 28.80
N GLN A 164 -4.60 -21.37 29.81
CA GLN A 164 -4.60 -21.94 31.16
C GLN A 164 -5.05 -20.86 32.16
N PRO A 165 -6.12 -21.11 32.95
CA PRO A 165 -6.92 -22.34 33.00
C PRO A 165 -7.80 -22.54 31.75
N LYS A 166 -8.07 -23.81 31.39
CA LYS A 166 -8.88 -24.16 30.21
C LYS A 166 -10.35 -23.76 30.33
N GLN A 167 -10.82 -23.56 31.56
CA GLN A 167 -12.19 -23.17 31.88
C GLN A 167 -12.17 -21.84 32.62
N CYS A 168 -13.14 -20.98 32.33
CA CYS A 168 -13.31 -19.72 33.05
C CYS A 168 -13.58 -20.02 34.53
N PRO A 169 -12.74 -19.54 35.46
CA PRO A 169 -13.00 -19.65 36.89
C PRO A 169 -14.25 -18.84 37.26
N GLN A 170 -14.92 -19.24 38.33
CA GLN A 170 -16.03 -18.46 38.90
C GLN A 170 -15.53 -17.19 39.61
N GLU A 171 -14.26 -17.19 40.01
CA GLU A 171 -13.60 -16.02 40.60
C GLU A 171 -12.91 -15.14 39.55
N PRO A 172 -12.73 -13.83 39.82
CA PRO A 172 -12.02 -12.94 38.91
C PRO A 172 -10.60 -13.44 38.62
N MET A 173 -10.31 -13.76 37.35
CA MET A 173 -8.97 -14.17 36.93
C MET A 173 -7.99 -13.02 37.04
N LYS A 174 -6.95 -13.21 37.86
CA LYS A 174 -5.82 -12.26 37.97
C LYS A 174 -4.73 -12.51 36.92
N GLN A 175 -4.60 -13.74 36.46
CA GLN A 175 -3.58 -14.14 35.48
C GLN A 175 -4.10 -15.29 34.63
N MET A 176 -3.76 -15.27 33.35
CA MET A 176 -4.05 -16.31 32.38
C MET A 176 -2.80 -16.55 31.53
N ARG A 177 -2.45 -17.81 31.30
CA ARG A 177 -1.40 -18.17 30.33
C ARG A 177 -2.05 -18.43 28.97
N ILE A 178 -1.42 -17.92 27.92
CA ILE A 178 -1.82 -18.12 26.53
C ILE A 178 -0.65 -18.79 25.82
N ASP A 179 -0.85 -20.02 25.38
CA ASP A 179 0.12 -20.79 24.61
C ASP A 179 -0.30 -20.76 23.13
N ILE A 180 0.56 -20.23 22.27
CA ILE A 180 0.27 -20.04 20.83
C ILE A 180 1.21 -20.95 20.03
N TYR A 181 0.64 -21.89 19.29
CA TYR A 181 1.36 -22.81 18.42
C TYR A 181 1.08 -22.43 16.96
N ILE A 182 2.14 -22.24 16.19
CA ILE A 182 2.06 -21.80 14.79
C ILE A 182 2.89 -22.75 13.95
N GLN A 183 2.30 -23.24 12.86
CA GLN A 183 2.98 -24.09 11.90
C GLN A 183 2.74 -23.57 10.48
N TYR A 184 3.80 -23.43 9.69
CA TYR A 184 3.70 -23.12 8.28
C TYR A 184 3.21 -24.36 7.50
N THR A 185 2.14 -24.19 6.73
CA THR A 185 1.47 -25.23 5.93
C THR A 185 1.42 -24.85 4.44
N GLY A 186 2.24 -23.88 4.02
CA GLY A 186 2.32 -23.45 2.63
C GLY A 186 3.08 -24.41 1.73
N SER A 187 3.15 -24.05 0.45
CA SER A 187 3.80 -24.86 -0.60
C SER A 187 5.33 -24.74 -0.63
N ARG A 188 5.92 -23.79 0.10
CA ARG A 188 7.38 -23.62 0.20
C ARG A 188 7.95 -24.52 1.31
N GLY A 189 9.27 -24.72 1.32
CA GLY A 189 9.93 -25.49 2.38
C GLY A 189 9.86 -24.83 3.77
N GLU A 190 9.87 -23.50 3.81
CA GLU A 190 9.86 -22.72 5.05
C GLU A 190 9.17 -21.36 4.85
N SER A 191 8.66 -20.78 5.94
CA SER A 191 8.29 -19.37 6.00
C SER A 191 9.52 -18.54 6.35
N ASN A 192 9.66 -17.35 5.76
CA ASN A 192 10.66 -16.38 6.18
C ASN A 192 10.18 -15.66 7.47
N LEU A 193 10.03 -14.34 7.46
CA LEU A 193 9.46 -13.61 8.59
C LEU A 193 7.94 -13.86 8.71
N ALA A 194 7.49 -14.22 9.91
CA ALA A 194 6.08 -14.29 10.28
C ALA A 194 5.78 -13.31 11.41
N LEU A 195 4.65 -12.60 11.30
CA LEU A 195 4.16 -11.69 12.33
C LEU A 195 2.98 -12.32 13.05
N VAL A 196 3.01 -12.28 14.39
CA VAL A 196 1.94 -12.78 15.25
C VAL A 196 1.33 -11.60 15.98
N GLU A 197 0.11 -11.23 15.62
CA GLU A 197 -0.65 -10.19 16.32
C GLU A 197 -1.60 -10.83 17.35
N VAL A 198 -1.38 -10.53 18.63
CA VAL A 198 -2.19 -11.05 19.73
C VAL A 198 -2.96 -9.91 20.38
N LYS A 199 -4.27 -9.86 20.12
CA LYS A 199 -5.16 -8.90 20.80
C LYS A 199 -5.58 -9.46 22.15
N MET A 200 -5.22 -8.75 23.22
CA MET A 200 -5.57 -9.15 24.58
C MET A 200 -7.06 -8.97 24.86
N LEU A 201 -7.57 -9.75 25.82
CA LEU A 201 -8.89 -9.54 26.40
C LEU A 201 -8.95 -8.19 27.11
N SER A 202 -10.13 -7.56 27.09
CA SER A 202 -10.36 -6.30 27.80
C SER A 202 -9.99 -6.42 29.28
N GLY A 203 -9.16 -5.50 29.77
CA GLY A 203 -8.69 -5.48 31.17
C GLY A 203 -7.44 -6.33 31.45
N PHE A 204 -6.94 -7.09 30.47
CA PHE A 204 -5.69 -7.86 30.59
C PHE A 204 -4.55 -7.19 29.82
N PHE A 205 -3.33 -7.33 30.33
CA PHE A 205 -2.10 -6.90 29.67
C PHE A 205 -1.06 -8.03 29.75
N PRO A 206 -0.16 -8.15 28.75
CA PRO A 206 0.85 -9.20 28.76
C PRO A 206 1.85 -8.98 29.91
N VAL A 207 2.25 -10.09 30.55
CA VAL A 207 3.30 -10.06 31.56
C VAL A 207 4.63 -9.89 30.84
N ARG A 208 5.34 -8.77 31.07
CA ARG A 208 6.56 -8.43 30.32
C ARG A 208 7.61 -9.53 30.34
N SER A 209 7.83 -10.17 31.48
CA SER A 209 8.83 -11.23 31.62
C SER A 209 8.54 -12.48 30.78
N THR A 210 7.31 -12.68 30.31
CA THR A 210 6.93 -13.85 29.50
C THR A 210 6.90 -13.56 28.00
N THR A 211 7.12 -12.32 27.58
CA THR A 211 7.07 -11.90 26.16
C THR A 211 8.43 -11.56 25.56
N HIS A 212 9.51 -11.59 26.35
CA HIS A 212 10.86 -11.40 25.83
C HIS A 212 11.41 -12.74 25.30
N GLN A 213 11.55 -12.82 23.98
CA GLN A 213 12.50 -13.69 23.30
C GLN A 213 13.52 -12.81 22.59
#